data_AF-A0A832J2M5-F1
#
_entry.id   AF-A0A832J2M5-F1
#
_cell.length_a   1.000
_cell.length_b   1.000
_cell.length_c   1.000
_cell.angle_alpha   90.00
_cell.angle_beta   90.00
_cell.angle_gamma   90.00
#
_symmetry.space_group_name_H-M   'P 1'
#
loop_
_entity.id
_entity.type
_entity.pdbx_description
1 polymer ?
#
loop_
_entity_poly.entity_id
_entity_poly.type
_entity_poly.pdbx_seq_one_letter_code
_entity_poly.pdbx_strand_id
1 'polypeptide(L)'
;MCRYIEKKFNELQQGTSLEHFDAKVSFCPILMNERLRQYYPARSRLDRKNRIYYCCPQLDYDLFLTDNLRGQLNNCIDELLKAAEPLRKLGATDEQEQDYIDLFEKMCR
;
A
#
# COMPACT_ATOMS: atom_id res chain seq x y z
N MET A 1 -0.36 -6.57 -11.76
CA MET A 1 -0.13 -5.24 -11.16
C MET A 1 0.27 -5.30 -9.69
N CYS A 2 -0.49 -5.94 -8.78
CA CYS A 2 -0.12 -5.98 -7.35
C CYS A 2 1.29 -6.55 -7.08
N ARG A 3 1.68 -7.63 -7.78
CA ARG A 3 3.04 -8.18 -7.69
C ARG A 3 4.14 -7.23 -8.22
N TYR A 4 3.81 -6.36 -9.19
CA TYR A 4 4.74 -5.37 -9.70
C TYR A 4 4.95 -4.25 -8.67
N ILE A 5 3.85 -3.76 -8.08
CA ILE A 5 3.89 -2.76 -6.99
C ILE A 5 4.67 -3.32 -5.80
N GLU A 6 4.37 -4.54 -5.36
CA GLU A 6 5.09 -5.19 -4.25
C GLU A 6 6.58 -5.36 -4.56
N LYS A 7 6.94 -5.82 -5.76
CA LYS A 7 8.35 -5.98 -6.16
C LYS A 7 9.09 -4.63 -6.14
N LYS A 8 8.52 -3.61 -6.77
CA LYS A 8 9.13 -2.28 -6.88
C LYS A 8 9.22 -1.59 -5.52
N PHE A 9 8.22 -1.75 -4.66
CA PHE A 9 8.26 -1.28 -3.28
C PHE A 9 9.40 -1.93 -2.49
N ASN A 10 9.52 -3.27 -2.55
CA ASN A 10 10.60 -3.99 -1.86
C ASN A 10 11.99 -3.60 -2.38
N GLU A 11 12.13 -3.33 -3.68
CA GLU A 11 13.39 -2.84 -4.27
C GLU A 11 13.75 -1.45 -3.76
N LEU A 12 12.78 -0.53 -3.71
CA LEU A 12 13.00 0.85 -3.28
C LEU A 12 13.16 0.99 -1.76
N GLN A 13 12.58 0.08 -0.97
CA GLN A 13 12.72 0.03 0.49
C GLN A 13 14.17 -0.26 0.92
N GLN A 14 14.96 -0.94 0.10
CA GLN A 14 16.36 -1.24 0.44
C GLN A 14 17.15 0.06 0.59
N GLY A 15 17.74 0.28 1.76
CA GLY A 15 18.49 1.50 2.08
C GLY A 15 17.66 2.66 2.61
N THR A 16 16.40 2.46 3.01
CA THR A 16 15.59 3.46 3.75
C THR A 16 15.35 3.03 5.20
N SER A 17 14.82 3.94 6.05
CA SER A 17 14.51 3.62 7.46
C SER A 17 13.46 2.52 7.61
N LEU A 18 12.66 2.28 6.57
CA LEU A 18 11.69 1.18 6.49
C LEU A 18 12.35 -0.20 6.39
N GLU A 19 13.62 -0.30 6.00
CA GLU A 19 14.36 -1.57 6.05
C GLU A 19 14.41 -2.15 7.48
N HIS A 20 14.39 -1.27 8.48
CA HIS A 20 14.40 -1.63 9.90
C HIS A 20 13.00 -1.72 10.52
N PHE A 21 11.93 -1.56 9.74
CA PHE A 21 10.59 -1.73 10.25
C PHE A 21 10.37 -3.20 10.67
N ASP A 22 9.75 -3.39 11.84
CA ASP A 22 9.64 -4.70 12.51
C ASP A 22 8.73 -5.72 11.77
N ALA A 23 8.22 -5.35 10.60
CA ALA A 23 7.38 -6.19 9.76
C ALA A 23 7.65 -5.95 8.26
N LYS A 24 7.47 -7.01 7.45
CA LYS A 24 7.42 -6.89 5.98
C LYS A 24 6.12 -6.21 5.58
N VAL A 25 6.17 -5.19 4.74
CA VAL A 25 4.98 -4.61 4.09
C VAL A 25 4.54 -5.50 2.92
N SER A 26 3.27 -5.88 2.89
CA SER A 26 2.65 -6.67 1.81
C SER A 26 1.46 -5.94 1.22
N PHE A 27 1.52 -5.67 -0.08
CA PHE A 27 0.46 -4.97 -0.80
C PHE A 27 -0.62 -5.92 -1.29
N CYS A 28 -1.81 -5.83 -0.70
CA CYS A 28 -2.96 -6.69 -0.99
C CYS A 28 -4.22 -5.83 -1.18
N PRO A 29 -4.33 -5.09 -2.30
CA PRO A 29 -5.47 -4.20 -2.53
C PRO A 29 -6.76 -4.99 -2.68
N ILE A 30 -7.85 -4.36 -2.25
CA ILE A 30 -9.20 -4.86 -2.38
C ILE A 30 -9.83 -4.14 -3.56
N LEU A 31 -10.18 -4.92 -4.59
CA LEU A 31 -10.79 -4.42 -5.81
C LEU A 31 -12.16 -5.08 -5.97
N MET A 32 -13.22 -4.35 -5.67
CA MET A 32 -14.59 -4.84 -5.67
C MET A 32 -15.51 -3.85 -6.37
N ASN A 33 -16.41 -4.35 -7.21
CA ASN A 33 -17.45 -3.53 -7.81
C ASN A 33 -18.34 -2.86 -6.75
N GLU A 34 -19.07 -1.81 -7.15
CA GLU A 34 -19.86 -0.99 -6.25
C GLU A 34 -20.79 -1.80 -5.31
N ARG A 35 -21.44 -2.83 -5.86
CA ARG A 35 -22.35 -3.71 -5.09
C ARG A 35 -21.65 -4.41 -3.93
N LEU A 36 -20.42 -4.87 -4.15
CA LEU A 36 -19.65 -5.62 -3.16
C LEU A 36 -18.76 -4.71 -2.30
N ARG A 37 -18.48 -3.48 -2.74
CA ARG A 37 -17.55 -2.54 -2.11
C ARG A 37 -17.80 -2.35 -0.61
N GLN A 38 -19.07 -2.21 -0.20
CA GLN A 38 -19.44 -2.03 1.21
C GLN A 38 -19.06 -3.22 2.12
N TYR A 39 -19.00 -4.44 1.57
CA TYR A 39 -18.70 -5.65 2.34
C TYR A 39 -17.19 -5.93 2.45
N TYR A 40 -16.37 -5.22 1.66
CA TYR A 40 -14.92 -5.38 1.65
C TYR A 40 -14.24 -4.01 1.83
N PRO A 41 -14.42 -3.33 2.98
CA PRO A 41 -13.78 -2.05 3.24
C PRO A 41 -12.25 -2.20 3.31
N ALA A 42 -11.53 -1.08 3.17
CA ALA A 42 -10.09 -1.01 3.43
C ALA A 42 -9.79 -1.53 4.84
N ARG A 43 -8.81 -2.44 4.95
CA ARG A 43 -8.56 -3.17 6.21
C ARG A 43 -7.11 -3.58 6.38
N SER A 44 -6.22 -2.60 6.42
CA SER A 44 -4.82 -2.88 6.71
C SER A 44 -4.66 -3.51 8.10
N ARG A 45 -3.80 -4.53 8.22
CA ARG A 45 -3.62 -5.30 9.45
C ARG A 45 -2.18 -5.76 9.62
N LEU A 46 -1.73 -5.85 10.88
CA LEU A 46 -0.47 -6.50 11.22
C LEU A 46 -0.71 -7.95 11.61
N ASP A 47 -0.12 -8.88 10.87
CA ASP A 47 0.10 -10.24 11.31
C ASP A 47 1.38 -10.30 12.14
N ARG A 48 1.22 -10.24 13.47
CA ARG A 48 2.35 -10.27 14.42
C ARG A 48 3.10 -11.60 14.40
N LYS A 49 2.43 -12.71 14.10
CA LYS A 49 3.05 -14.04 14.10
C LYS A 49 4.07 -14.16 12.97
N ASN A 50 3.70 -13.67 11.80
CA ASN A 50 4.55 -13.71 10.60
C ASN A 50 5.34 -12.41 10.37
N ARG A 51 5.12 -11.39 11.20
CA ARG A 51 5.69 -10.04 11.05
C ARG A 51 5.40 -9.47 9.66
N ILE A 52 4.13 -9.50 9.25
CA ILE A 52 3.67 -8.97 7.96
C ILE A 52 2.62 -7.89 8.19
N TYR A 53 2.88 -6.68 7.70
CA TYR A 53 1.86 -5.65 7.57
C TYR A 53 1.16 -5.82 6.22
N TYR A 54 -0.07 -6.33 6.26
CA TYR A 54 -0.93 -6.37 5.09
C TYR A 54 -1.54 -4.99 4.88
N CYS A 55 -1.04 -4.29 3.88
CA CYS A 55 -1.61 -3.05 3.41
C CYS A 55 -2.74 -3.40 2.42
N CYS A 56 -3.98 -3.19 2.86
CA CYS A 56 -5.19 -3.59 2.13
C CYS A 56 -6.10 -2.40 1.82
N PRO A 57 -5.65 -1.45 1.00
CA PRO A 57 -6.51 -0.35 0.55
C PRO A 57 -7.67 -0.88 -0.30
N GLN A 58 -8.75 -0.11 -0.36
CA GLN A 58 -9.85 -0.37 -1.28
C GLN A 58 -9.68 0.51 -2.51
N LEU A 59 -9.37 -0.10 -3.65
CA LEU A 59 -9.17 0.59 -4.91
C LEU A 59 -10.49 0.83 -5.64
N ASP A 60 -10.48 1.81 -6.54
CA ASP A 60 -11.65 2.14 -7.35
C ASP A 60 -11.80 1.15 -8.52
N TYR A 61 -12.81 0.28 -8.43
CA TYR A 61 -13.07 -0.74 -9.45
C TYR A 61 -13.29 -0.18 -10.85
N ASP A 62 -13.97 0.96 -10.97
CA ASP A 62 -14.34 1.52 -12.27
C ASP A 62 -13.12 2.15 -12.93
N LEU A 63 -12.23 2.80 -12.17
CA LEU A 63 -10.93 3.27 -12.67
C LEU A 63 -10.07 2.10 -13.16
N PHE A 64 -10.15 0.95 -12.48
CA PHE A 64 -9.44 -0.26 -12.92
C PHE A 64 -9.96 -0.86 -14.23
N LEU A 65 -11.22 -0.64 -14.56
CA LEU A 65 -11.82 -1.10 -15.81
C LEU A 65 -11.64 -0.11 -16.97
N THR A 66 -11.62 1.19 -16.67
CA THR A 66 -11.76 2.24 -17.68
C THR A 66 -10.50 3.06 -17.91
N ASP A 67 -9.59 3.11 -16.93
CA ASP A 67 -8.41 3.95 -17.01
C ASP A 67 -7.20 3.20 -17.61
N ASN A 68 -6.21 3.95 -18.06
CA ASN A 68 -4.94 3.43 -18.50
C ASN A 68 -4.05 3.03 -17.30
N LEU A 69 -2.95 2.33 -17.58
CA LEU A 69 -2.02 1.83 -16.56
C LEU A 69 -1.53 2.94 -15.59
N ARG A 70 -1.31 4.17 -16.07
CA ARG A 70 -0.87 5.28 -15.22
C ARG A 70 -1.96 5.70 -14.23
N GLY A 71 -3.20 5.81 -14.67
CA GLY A 71 -4.33 6.13 -13.79
C GLY A 71 -4.60 5.05 -12.75
N GLN A 72 -4.50 3.78 -13.14
CA GLN A 72 -4.58 2.63 -12.23
C GLN A 72 -3.48 2.65 -11.14
N LEU A 73 -2.25 2.99 -11.54
CA LEU A 73 -1.13 3.13 -10.61
C LEU A 73 -1.30 4.31 -9.66
N ASN A 74 -1.78 5.46 -10.17
CA ASN A 74 -2.07 6.63 -9.33
C ASN A 74 -3.13 6.30 -8.28
N ASN A 75 -4.23 5.62 -8.66
CA ASN A 75 -5.25 5.19 -7.70
C ASN A 75 -4.68 4.25 -6.62
N CYS A 76 -3.82 3.30 -7.00
CA CYS A 76 -3.12 2.46 -6.02
C CYS A 76 -2.34 3.30 -5.02
N ILE A 77 -1.60 4.29 -5.51
CA ILE A 77 -0.71 5.13 -4.71
C ILE A 77 -1.49 6.06 -3.80
N ASP A 78 -2.55 6.70 -4.28
CA ASP A 78 -3.41 7.57 -3.48
C ASP A 78 -4.02 6.80 -2.28
N GLU A 79 -4.48 5.57 -2.51
CA GLU A 79 -5.01 4.73 -1.45
C GLU A 79 -3.91 4.14 -0.55
N LEU A 80 -2.70 3.94 -1.07
CA LEU A 80 -1.54 3.53 -0.30
C LEU A 80 -1.08 4.62 0.66
N LEU A 81 -1.11 5.89 0.25
CA LEU A 81 -0.80 7.03 1.12
C LEU A 81 -1.76 7.10 2.32
N LYS A 82 -3.04 6.79 2.11
CA LYS A 82 -4.03 6.67 3.21
C LYS A 82 -3.71 5.52 4.16
N ALA A 83 -2.98 4.51 3.69
CA ALA A 83 -2.53 3.37 4.48
C ALA A 83 -1.20 3.61 5.23
N ALA A 84 -0.68 4.85 5.21
CA ALA A 84 0.43 5.28 6.06
C ALA A 84 0.00 5.45 7.55
N GLU A 85 -1.19 5.99 7.82
CA GLU A 85 -1.67 6.21 9.20
C GLU A 85 -1.74 4.91 10.04
N PRO A 86 -2.16 3.74 9.50
CA PRO A 86 -2.09 2.49 10.22
C PRO A 86 -0.65 1.98 10.48
N LEU A 87 0.38 2.39 9.72
CA LEU A 87 1.78 2.06 10.05
C LEU A 87 2.20 2.73 11.36
N ARG A 88 1.80 3.98 11.58
CA ARG A 88 2.06 4.70 12.84
C ARG A 88 1.46 4.00 14.05
N LYS A 89 0.25 3.42 13.90
CA LYS A 89 -0.41 2.60 14.95
C LYS A 89 0.36 1.32 15.30
N LEU A 90 1.35 0.94 14.47
CA LEU A 90 2.20 -0.22 14.66
C LEU A 90 3.60 0.15 15.17
N GLY A 91 3.83 1.43 15.52
CA GLY A 91 5.09 1.91 16.05
C GLY A 91 6.09 2.35 14.99
N ALA A 92 5.65 2.59 13.74
CA ALA A 92 6.48 3.28 12.76
C ALA A 92 6.82 4.68 13.28
N THR A 93 8.08 5.09 13.09
CA THR A 93 8.51 6.46 13.36
C THR A 93 7.97 7.41 12.29
N ASP A 94 7.95 8.70 12.58
CA ASP A 94 7.58 9.73 11.58
C ASP A 94 8.50 9.66 10.34
N GLU A 95 9.78 9.31 10.53
CA GLU A 95 10.75 9.09 9.45
C GLU A 95 10.37 7.88 8.57
N GLN A 96 9.93 6.78 9.19
CA GLN A 96 9.47 5.59 8.46
C GLN A 96 8.16 5.83 7.71
N GLU A 97 7.27 6.66 8.27
CA GLU A 97 6.04 7.08 7.60
C GLU A 97 6.36 7.96 6.39
N GLN A 98 7.29 8.91 6.54
CA GLN A 98 7.71 9.76 5.43
C GLN A 98 8.43 8.96 4.34
N ASP A 99 9.33 8.05 4.71
CA ASP A 99 9.98 7.15 3.76
C ASP A 99 8.95 6.30 3.01
N TYR A 100 7.90 5.82 3.69
CA TYR A 100 6.82 5.09 3.05
C TYR A 100 6.14 5.93 1.96
N ILE A 101 5.80 7.19 2.27
CA ILE A 101 5.20 8.14 1.33
C ILE A 101 6.14 8.40 0.14
N ASP A 102 7.40 8.73 0.41
CA ASP A 102 8.41 9.07 -0.59
C ASP A 102 8.68 7.91 -1.57
N LEU A 103 8.64 6.66 -1.08
CA LEU A 103 8.79 5.47 -1.92
C LEU A 103 7.64 5.36 -2.94
N PHE A 104 6.40 5.62 -2.53
CA PHE A 104 5.28 5.57 -3.47
C PHE A 104 5.30 6.73 -4.46
N GLU A 105 5.71 7.93 -4.05
CA GLU A 105 5.91 9.04 -4.99
C GLU A 105 6.99 8.72 -6.04
N LYS A 106 8.08 8.06 -5.64
CA LYS A 106 9.12 7.58 -6.57
C LYS A 106 8.60 6.53 -7.55
N MET A 107 7.55 5.77 -7.20
CA MET A 107 6.95 4.80 -8.12
C MET A 107 6.15 5.46 -9.26
N CYS A 108 5.71 6.71 -9.11
CA CYS A 108 4.98 7.50 -10.12
C CYS A 108 5.86 8.19 -11.17
N ARG A 109 7.17 8.29 -10.92
CA ARG A 109 8.16 8.91 -11.83
C ARG A 109 8.77 7.86 -12.76
#